data_AF-A0A6N7WL75-F1
#
_entry.id   AF-A0A6N7WL75-F1
#
_cell.length_a   1.000
_cell.length_b   1.000
_cell.length_c   1.000
_cell.angle_alpha   90.00
_cell.angle_beta   90.00
_cell.angle_gamma   90.00
#
_symmetry.space_group_name_H-M   'P 1'
#
loop_
_entity.id
_entity.type
_entity.pdbx_description
1 polymer ?
#
loop_
_entity_poly.entity_id
_entity_poly.type
_entity_poly.pdbx_seq_one_letter_code
_entity_poly.pdbx_strand_id
1 'polypeptide(L)'
;MPNTPATAVTNANHLITSGVVYIYGLKYEPVTQSKINTLAAMYPNIYTPAIKKLALAKIGRTGIDCSGFVCHSYGIPHINSAQLKARMTHLYKVSDPQNLQNGMLIWRSGHIGIVEIDDTGEAWILEAKGTAEDLVKTKYTTRSNAFTYYGELAGIDYSAAKKYEPASRPQPPATIRELIDISHHNTINLTLAASKYKDIIIRVGYRAYSSGALTLDKKFLFHAKEAHKNHMNLGFYIYDQSINETEARQQADWICEQIRPYPVSYPIFIDSEYSNPNKNGRADNITKEQRTKNIVAFCERIMELGYLPGVYASDNWFKTMLIFDRLKNYQIWCARYSTKPPTIGHYDIWQYGSSLIPGSAVPIDVNHLYKEYLTNAQPEETAWNEVTAAVLNVRDKPSTAGNIIGLKHRYDKVNIYSLQNNWVKISPAENKWCSYSYLRSHKGHVVNCSKLNCRNTPVSGDISFILSRYNTVNILRQDAVSLWYYIEFNGHTGYVSNKYISL
;
A
#
# COMPACT_ATOMS: atom_id res chain seq x y z
N MET A 1 3.02 -39.85 -35.57
CA MET A 1 2.16 -39.62 -34.38
C MET A 1 2.11 -38.13 -34.13
N PRO A 2 1.01 -37.59 -33.59
CA PRO A 2 0.95 -36.18 -33.24
C PRO A 2 2.05 -35.81 -32.23
N ASN A 3 2.49 -34.56 -32.26
CA ASN A 3 3.44 -34.04 -31.29
C ASN A 3 2.84 -34.00 -29.88
N THR A 4 3.70 -34.16 -28.87
CA THR A 4 3.31 -33.96 -27.48
C THR A 4 2.88 -32.51 -27.25
N PRO A 5 2.13 -32.22 -26.16
CA PRO A 5 1.73 -30.85 -25.86
C PRO A 5 2.90 -29.87 -25.76
N ALA A 6 4.02 -30.29 -25.14
CA ALA A 6 5.22 -29.47 -25.01
C ALA A 6 5.85 -29.15 -26.38
N THR A 7 6.04 -30.17 -27.23
CA THR A 7 6.58 -29.98 -28.58
C THR A 7 5.66 -29.11 -29.43
N ALA A 8 4.34 -29.26 -29.32
CA ALA A 8 3.38 -28.44 -30.06
C ALA A 8 3.48 -26.96 -29.66
N VAL A 9 3.64 -26.67 -28.37
CA VAL A 9 3.84 -25.30 -27.85
C VAL A 9 5.19 -24.73 -28.30
N THR A 10 6.26 -25.52 -28.30
CA THR A 10 7.57 -25.09 -28.85
C THR A 10 7.45 -24.74 -30.33
N ASN A 11 6.79 -25.59 -31.13
CA ASN A 11 6.58 -25.34 -32.55
C ASN A 11 5.71 -24.10 -32.80
N ALA A 12 4.64 -23.92 -32.00
CA ALA A 12 3.79 -22.73 -32.06
C ALA A 12 4.58 -21.44 -31.79
N ASN A 13 5.43 -21.43 -30.76
CA ASN A 13 6.30 -20.30 -30.46
C ASN A 13 7.32 -20.06 -31.60
N HIS A 14 7.89 -21.11 -32.18
CA HIS A 14 8.78 -20.97 -33.33
C HIS A 14 8.09 -20.35 -34.54
N LEU A 15 6.84 -20.73 -34.84
CA LEU A 15 6.03 -20.11 -35.90
C LEU A 15 5.81 -18.61 -35.64
N ILE A 16 5.51 -18.24 -34.40
CA ILE A 16 5.33 -16.82 -34.00
C ILE A 16 6.62 -16.01 -34.26
N THR A 17 7.80 -16.58 -34.03
CA THR A 17 9.08 -15.87 -34.15
C THR A 17 9.78 -15.99 -35.50
N SER A 18 9.38 -16.92 -36.37
CA SER A 18 10.09 -17.26 -37.63
C SER A 18 9.67 -16.44 -38.84
N GLY A 19 8.85 -15.40 -38.65
CA GLY A 19 8.39 -14.54 -39.74
C GLY A 19 7.27 -15.14 -40.60
N VAL A 20 6.63 -16.21 -40.16
CA VAL A 20 5.37 -16.72 -40.70
C VAL A 20 4.26 -15.71 -40.45
N VAL A 21 3.33 -15.58 -41.41
CA VAL A 21 2.25 -14.60 -41.37
C VAL A 21 0.88 -15.25 -41.42
N TYR A 22 -0.10 -14.56 -40.86
CA TYR A 22 -1.49 -14.95 -41.01
C TYR A 22 -2.00 -14.60 -42.41
N ILE A 23 -2.58 -15.60 -43.08
CA ILE A 23 -3.40 -15.47 -44.29
C ILE A 23 -4.56 -16.46 -44.19
N TYR A 24 -5.80 -15.97 -44.17
CA TYR A 24 -6.99 -16.80 -44.09
C TYR A 24 -7.02 -17.85 -45.23
N GLY A 25 -7.15 -19.12 -44.90
CA GLY A 25 -7.23 -20.21 -45.88
C GLY A 25 -5.90 -20.77 -46.37
N LEU A 26 -4.75 -20.14 -46.09
CA LEU A 26 -3.44 -20.73 -46.41
C LEU A 26 -2.97 -21.71 -45.33
N LYS A 27 -2.32 -22.79 -45.76
CA LYS A 27 -1.97 -23.94 -44.91
C LYS A 27 -0.46 -24.14 -44.79
N TYR A 28 0.21 -23.12 -44.27
CA TYR A 28 1.68 -23.09 -44.17
C TYR A 28 2.35 -23.20 -45.54
N GLU A 29 2.04 -22.24 -46.41
CA GLU A 29 2.50 -22.22 -47.80
C GLU A 29 3.01 -20.84 -48.20
N PRO A 30 3.85 -20.73 -49.26
CA PRO A 30 4.26 -19.43 -49.78
C PRO A 30 3.07 -18.57 -50.20
N VAL A 31 3.07 -17.31 -49.76
CA VAL A 31 2.08 -16.30 -50.16
C VAL A 31 2.42 -15.83 -51.57
N THR A 32 1.49 -16.05 -52.51
CA THR A 32 1.61 -15.60 -53.90
C THR A 32 0.39 -14.79 -54.32
N GLN A 33 0.58 -13.90 -55.30
CA GLN A 33 -0.50 -13.09 -55.87
C GLN A 33 -1.68 -13.96 -56.35
N SER A 34 -1.39 -15.07 -57.02
CA SER A 34 -2.40 -16.02 -57.51
C SER A 34 -3.23 -16.60 -56.37
N LYS A 35 -2.57 -17.11 -55.32
CA LYS A 35 -3.25 -17.68 -54.14
C LYS A 35 -4.13 -16.66 -53.42
N ILE A 36 -3.65 -15.42 -53.23
CA ILE A 36 -4.45 -14.37 -52.61
C ILE A 36 -5.66 -14.00 -53.47
N ASN A 37 -5.51 -13.92 -54.79
CA ASN A 37 -6.63 -13.65 -55.68
C ASN A 37 -7.67 -14.77 -55.65
N THR A 38 -7.23 -16.04 -55.67
CA THR A 38 -8.12 -17.20 -55.54
C THR A 38 -8.86 -17.20 -54.21
N LEU A 39 -8.16 -16.99 -53.09
CA LEU A 39 -8.78 -16.92 -51.77
C LEU A 39 -9.76 -15.74 -51.65
N ALA A 40 -9.44 -14.59 -52.23
CA ALA A 40 -10.32 -13.44 -52.24
C ALA A 40 -11.61 -13.67 -53.05
N ALA A 41 -11.52 -14.44 -54.15
CA ALA A 41 -12.69 -14.84 -54.93
C ALA A 41 -13.56 -15.87 -54.19
N MET A 42 -12.95 -16.81 -53.48
CA MET A 42 -13.69 -17.84 -52.71
C MET A 42 -14.32 -17.28 -51.43
N TYR A 43 -13.68 -16.30 -50.78
CA TYR A 43 -14.10 -15.76 -49.49
C TYR A 43 -14.23 -14.22 -49.53
N PRO A 44 -15.12 -13.67 -50.37
CA PRO A 44 -15.21 -12.21 -50.59
C PRO A 44 -15.59 -11.44 -49.31
N ASN A 45 -16.35 -12.05 -48.40
CA ASN A 45 -16.72 -11.45 -47.12
C ASN A 45 -15.56 -11.37 -46.13
N ILE A 46 -14.54 -12.22 -46.29
CA ILE A 46 -13.33 -12.21 -45.46
C ILE A 46 -12.27 -11.29 -46.09
N TYR A 47 -12.10 -11.37 -47.41
CA TYR A 47 -11.17 -10.56 -48.18
C TYR A 47 -11.80 -9.24 -48.62
N THR A 48 -12.12 -8.39 -47.65
CA THR A 48 -12.43 -6.98 -47.93
C THR A 48 -11.25 -6.31 -48.68
N PRO A 49 -11.46 -5.19 -49.39
CA PRO A 49 -10.36 -4.50 -50.09
C PRO A 49 -9.15 -4.20 -49.18
N ALA A 50 -9.39 -3.85 -47.92
CA ALA A 50 -8.34 -3.62 -46.93
C ALA A 50 -7.58 -4.90 -46.56
N ILE A 51 -8.30 -6.00 -46.27
CA ILE A 51 -7.69 -7.29 -45.94
C ILE A 51 -6.92 -7.87 -47.13
N LYS A 52 -7.47 -7.75 -48.35
CA LYS A 52 -6.79 -8.16 -49.57
C LYS A 52 -5.48 -7.39 -49.75
N LYS A 53 -5.48 -6.07 -49.55
CA LYS A 53 -4.26 -5.25 -49.63
C LYS A 53 -3.20 -5.71 -48.61
N LEU A 54 -3.59 -5.95 -47.36
CA LEU A 54 -2.68 -6.45 -46.33
C LEU A 54 -2.13 -7.83 -46.67
N ALA A 55 -2.94 -8.73 -47.22
CA ALA A 55 -2.52 -10.05 -47.64
C ALA A 55 -1.51 -10.01 -48.81
N LEU A 56 -1.72 -9.11 -49.78
CA LEU A 56 -0.81 -8.92 -50.91
C LEU A 56 0.53 -8.32 -50.49
N ALA A 57 0.56 -7.48 -49.46
CA ALA A 57 1.80 -6.94 -48.91
C ALA A 57 2.72 -8.00 -48.27
N LYS A 58 2.24 -9.24 -48.12
CA LYS A 58 2.96 -10.35 -47.49
C LYS A 58 3.49 -11.38 -48.50
N ILE A 59 3.42 -11.09 -49.80
CA ILE A 59 3.97 -11.95 -50.86
C ILE A 59 5.44 -12.27 -50.57
N GLY A 60 5.83 -13.53 -50.79
CA GLY A 60 7.18 -14.03 -50.53
C GLY A 60 7.41 -14.55 -49.10
N ARG A 61 6.46 -14.31 -48.18
CA ARG A 61 6.47 -14.93 -46.84
C ARG A 61 5.70 -16.26 -46.84
N THR A 62 5.82 -17.02 -45.78
CA THR A 62 5.00 -18.22 -45.55
C THR A 62 3.71 -17.83 -44.83
N GLY A 63 2.56 -18.16 -45.43
CA GLY A 63 1.23 -17.85 -44.91
C GLY A 63 0.54 -19.05 -44.27
N ILE A 64 -0.14 -18.81 -43.16
CA ILE A 64 -0.86 -19.83 -42.40
C ILE A 64 -2.17 -19.25 -41.81
N ASP A 65 -3.20 -20.06 -41.65
CA ASP A 65 -4.41 -19.68 -40.91
C ASP A 65 -4.49 -20.33 -39.53
N CYS A 66 -5.53 -20.02 -38.75
CA CYS A 66 -5.65 -20.48 -37.38
C CYS A 66 -5.67 -22.01 -37.24
N SER A 67 -6.37 -22.71 -38.13
CA SER A 67 -6.35 -24.18 -38.19
C SER A 67 -5.01 -24.74 -38.66
N GLY A 68 -4.38 -24.10 -39.65
CA GLY A 68 -3.05 -24.45 -40.13
C GLY A 68 -2.02 -24.34 -39.02
N PHE A 69 -2.08 -23.28 -38.22
CA PHE A 69 -1.21 -23.03 -37.08
C PHE A 69 -1.27 -24.19 -36.09
N VAL A 70 -2.48 -24.56 -35.66
CA VAL A 70 -2.66 -25.70 -34.75
C VAL A 70 -2.19 -27.02 -35.37
N CYS A 71 -2.58 -27.31 -36.61
CA CYS A 71 -2.23 -28.57 -37.26
C CYS A 71 -0.71 -28.72 -37.46
N HIS A 72 -0.05 -27.63 -37.86
CA HIS A 72 1.40 -27.60 -38.05
C HIS A 72 2.14 -27.78 -36.72
N SER A 73 1.73 -27.06 -35.67
CA SER A 73 2.29 -27.21 -34.32
C SER A 73 2.20 -28.65 -33.83
N TYR A 74 1.05 -29.30 -34.03
CA TYR A 74 0.80 -30.68 -33.62
C TYR A 74 1.33 -31.75 -34.58
N GLY A 75 1.84 -31.38 -35.76
CA GLY A 75 2.31 -32.35 -36.76
C GLY A 75 1.19 -33.27 -37.26
N ILE A 76 -0.05 -32.77 -37.36
CA ILE A 76 -1.21 -33.53 -37.82
C ILE A 76 -1.67 -33.06 -39.21
N PRO A 77 -2.35 -33.92 -40.00
CA PRO A 77 -2.95 -33.51 -41.26
C PRO A 77 -3.89 -32.32 -41.06
N HIS A 78 -3.86 -31.40 -42.03
CA HIS A 78 -4.64 -30.18 -41.94
C HIS A 78 -6.16 -30.48 -41.92
N ILE A 79 -6.84 -29.97 -40.90
CA ILE A 79 -8.29 -29.98 -40.75
C ILE A 79 -8.76 -28.62 -40.23
N ASN A 80 -10.00 -28.23 -40.54
CA ASN A 80 -10.50 -26.89 -40.19
C ASN A 80 -10.76 -26.73 -38.68
N SER A 81 -10.99 -25.50 -38.22
CA SER A 81 -11.18 -25.20 -36.79
C SER A 81 -12.39 -25.90 -36.17
N ALA A 82 -13.47 -26.14 -36.93
CA ALA A 82 -14.64 -26.87 -36.44
C ALA A 82 -14.36 -28.38 -36.31
N GLN A 83 -13.59 -28.96 -37.23
CA GLN A 83 -13.13 -30.35 -37.14
C GLN A 83 -12.15 -30.54 -35.98
N LEU A 84 -11.25 -29.59 -35.73
CA LEU A 84 -10.40 -29.59 -34.54
C LEU A 84 -11.25 -29.52 -33.27
N LYS A 85 -12.28 -28.65 -33.25
CA LYS A 85 -13.21 -28.55 -32.13
C LYS A 85 -13.99 -29.84 -31.87
N ALA A 86 -14.40 -30.55 -32.92
CA ALA A 86 -15.07 -31.85 -32.80
C ALA A 86 -14.16 -32.94 -32.23
N ARG A 87 -12.83 -32.78 -32.36
CA ARG A 87 -11.81 -33.66 -31.77
C ARG A 87 -11.35 -33.21 -30.39
N MET A 88 -11.89 -32.12 -29.85
CA MET A 88 -11.55 -31.71 -28.49
C MET A 88 -12.35 -32.53 -27.47
N THR A 89 -11.65 -33.13 -26.51
CA THR A 89 -12.18 -33.82 -25.34
C THR A 89 -11.97 -32.96 -24.09
N HIS A 90 -12.64 -33.31 -22.98
CA HIS A 90 -12.55 -32.55 -21.73
C HIS A 90 -12.78 -31.04 -21.95
N LEU A 91 -13.98 -30.71 -22.45
CA LEU A 91 -14.31 -29.33 -22.83
C LEU A 91 -14.71 -28.48 -21.63
N TYR A 92 -13.97 -27.40 -21.42
CA TYR A 92 -14.21 -26.44 -20.35
C TYR A 92 -14.55 -25.07 -20.93
N LYS A 93 -15.39 -24.30 -20.22
CA LYS A 93 -15.65 -22.91 -20.58
C LYS A 93 -14.43 -22.06 -20.25
N VAL A 94 -14.08 -21.12 -21.12
CA VAL A 94 -12.94 -20.21 -20.89
C VAL A 94 -13.08 -19.32 -19.65
N SER A 95 -14.30 -19.17 -19.13
CA SER A 95 -14.58 -18.49 -17.86
C SER A 95 -14.04 -19.21 -16.63
N ASP A 96 -13.69 -20.50 -16.75
CA ASP A 96 -13.12 -21.31 -15.67
C ASP A 96 -11.75 -21.88 -16.10
N PRO A 97 -10.64 -21.25 -15.71
CA PRO A 97 -9.30 -21.64 -16.16
C PRO A 97 -8.69 -22.81 -15.37
N GLN A 98 -9.37 -23.35 -14.35
CA GLN A 98 -8.79 -24.32 -13.41
C GLN A 98 -8.25 -25.60 -14.04
N ASN A 99 -8.74 -25.97 -15.22
CA ASN A 99 -8.33 -27.18 -15.92
C ASN A 99 -7.36 -26.91 -17.07
N LEU A 100 -6.86 -25.69 -17.22
CA LEU A 100 -5.92 -25.37 -18.29
C LEU A 100 -4.64 -26.19 -18.15
N GLN A 101 -4.15 -26.68 -19.28
CA GLN A 101 -2.89 -27.39 -19.38
C GLN A 101 -2.17 -26.93 -20.64
N ASN A 102 -0.84 -27.00 -20.59
CA ASN A 102 0.01 -26.66 -21.72
C ASN A 102 -0.40 -27.48 -22.94
N GLY A 103 -0.51 -26.82 -24.10
CA GLY A 103 -0.92 -27.44 -25.36
C GLY A 103 -2.43 -27.57 -25.59
N MET A 104 -3.30 -27.41 -24.59
CA MET A 104 -4.74 -27.50 -24.84
C MET A 104 -5.19 -26.54 -25.96
N LEU A 105 -6.20 -26.93 -26.74
CA LEU A 105 -6.76 -26.06 -27.77
C LEU A 105 -7.75 -25.09 -27.14
N ILE A 106 -7.76 -23.84 -27.61
CA ILE A 106 -8.75 -22.83 -27.24
C ILE A 106 -9.52 -22.35 -28.47
N TRP A 107 -10.84 -22.30 -28.40
CA TRP A 107 -11.70 -22.25 -29.57
C TRP A 107 -12.93 -21.35 -29.39
N ARG A 108 -13.32 -20.71 -30.49
CA ARG A 108 -14.64 -20.12 -30.75
C ARG A 108 -15.06 -20.45 -32.18
N SER A 109 -16.32 -20.20 -32.51
CA SER A 109 -16.79 -20.37 -33.90
C SER A 109 -15.87 -19.62 -34.88
N GLY A 110 -15.28 -20.37 -35.81
CA GLY A 110 -14.38 -19.85 -36.84
C GLY A 110 -12.92 -19.62 -36.43
N HIS A 111 -12.51 -19.81 -35.17
CA HIS A 111 -11.15 -19.49 -34.73
C HIS A 111 -10.61 -20.41 -33.63
N ILE A 112 -9.31 -20.71 -33.70
CA ILE A 112 -8.66 -21.67 -32.79
C ILE A 112 -7.21 -21.25 -32.48
N GLY A 113 -6.73 -21.60 -31.30
CA GLY A 113 -5.34 -21.41 -30.86
C GLY A 113 -4.89 -22.50 -29.90
N ILE A 114 -3.69 -22.33 -29.35
CA ILE A 114 -3.04 -23.23 -28.39
C ILE A 114 -2.82 -22.49 -27.07
N VAL A 115 -3.13 -23.13 -25.95
CA VAL A 115 -2.82 -22.65 -24.61
C VAL A 115 -1.35 -22.97 -24.29
N GLU A 116 -0.62 -21.98 -23.78
CA GLU A 116 0.70 -22.17 -23.19
C GLU A 116 0.67 -21.86 -21.70
N ILE A 117 1.27 -22.72 -20.89
CA ILE A 117 1.63 -22.42 -19.48
C ILE A 117 3.14 -22.23 -19.45
N ASP A 118 3.60 -21.00 -19.26
CA ASP A 118 5.02 -20.69 -19.29
C ASP A 118 5.73 -21.12 -18.01
N ASP A 119 7.05 -20.95 -17.94
CA ASP A 119 7.87 -21.34 -16.79
C ASP A 119 7.47 -20.68 -15.47
N THR A 120 6.88 -19.47 -15.53
CA THR A 120 6.39 -18.73 -14.36
C THR A 120 5.02 -19.22 -13.86
N GLY A 121 4.33 -20.08 -14.62
CA GLY A 121 2.97 -20.53 -14.33
C GLY A 121 1.88 -19.63 -14.92
N GLU A 122 2.25 -18.60 -15.67
CA GLU A 122 1.29 -17.72 -16.35
C GLU A 122 0.71 -18.44 -17.56
N ALA A 123 -0.61 -18.28 -17.77
CA ALA A 123 -1.30 -18.82 -18.94
C ALA A 123 -1.33 -17.81 -20.11
N TRP A 124 -1.06 -18.31 -21.31
CA TRP A 124 -1.01 -17.58 -22.56
C TRP A 124 -1.82 -18.27 -23.66
N ILE A 125 -2.21 -17.50 -24.68
CA ILE A 125 -2.87 -17.96 -25.90
C ILE A 125 -1.94 -17.68 -27.07
N LEU A 126 -1.53 -18.74 -27.76
CA LEU A 126 -0.79 -18.72 -29.02
C LEU A 126 -1.80 -18.88 -30.16
N GLU A 127 -1.90 -17.88 -31.03
CA GLU A 127 -2.87 -17.89 -32.13
C GLU A 127 -2.34 -17.19 -33.37
N ALA A 128 -2.69 -17.74 -34.55
CA ALA A 128 -2.61 -17.01 -35.80
C ALA A 128 -3.87 -16.15 -35.89
N LYS A 129 -3.81 -14.90 -35.41
CA LYS A 129 -4.95 -14.09 -34.97
C LYS A 129 -5.75 -13.47 -36.12
N GLY A 130 -5.06 -12.96 -37.14
CA GLY A 130 -5.70 -12.22 -38.21
C GLY A 130 -4.69 -11.56 -39.14
N THR A 131 -5.14 -11.13 -40.32
CA THR A 131 -4.24 -10.60 -41.36
C THR A 131 -3.56 -9.29 -40.92
N ALA A 132 -4.11 -8.54 -39.96
CA ALA A 132 -3.46 -7.35 -39.45
C ALA A 132 -2.45 -7.65 -38.33
N GLU A 133 -2.75 -8.63 -37.48
CA GLU A 133 -1.98 -8.92 -36.26
C GLU A 133 -0.97 -10.06 -36.42
N ASP A 134 -1.10 -10.86 -37.46
CA ASP A 134 -0.30 -12.06 -37.68
C ASP A 134 -0.43 -13.09 -36.54
N LEU A 135 0.68 -13.75 -36.20
CA LEU A 135 0.77 -14.76 -35.16
C LEU A 135 1.21 -14.09 -33.88
N VAL A 136 0.47 -14.31 -32.79
CA VAL A 136 0.69 -13.60 -31.53
C VAL A 136 0.65 -14.55 -30.34
N LYS A 137 1.36 -14.13 -29.29
CA LYS A 137 1.24 -14.66 -27.92
C LYS A 137 0.57 -13.59 -27.06
N THR A 138 -0.58 -13.91 -26.48
CA THR A 138 -1.36 -12.96 -25.66
C THR A 138 -1.71 -13.57 -24.31
N LYS A 139 -1.76 -12.76 -23.25
CA LYS A 139 -2.10 -13.26 -21.91
C LYS A 139 -3.51 -13.85 -21.90
N TYR A 140 -3.67 -15.01 -21.28
CA TYR A 140 -4.98 -15.67 -21.18
C TYR A 140 -6.01 -14.77 -20.50
N THR A 141 -5.61 -14.07 -19.43
CA THR A 141 -6.48 -13.17 -18.65
C THR A 141 -7.04 -11.99 -19.45
N THR A 142 -6.36 -11.54 -20.50
CA THR A 142 -6.81 -10.42 -21.32
C THR A 142 -7.56 -10.87 -22.57
N ARG A 143 -7.26 -12.08 -23.07
CA ARG A 143 -7.71 -12.54 -24.38
C ARG A 143 -8.78 -13.64 -24.35
N SER A 144 -8.86 -14.44 -23.28
CA SER A 144 -9.75 -15.60 -23.17
C SER A 144 -11.23 -15.29 -23.41
N ASN A 145 -11.73 -14.11 -23.00
CA ASN A 145 -13.13 -13.69 -23.21
C ASN A 145 -13.55 -13.62 -24.70
N ALA A 146 -12.60 -13.60 -25.62
CA ALA A 146 -12.90 -13.66 -27.04
C ALA A 146 -13.22 -15.08 -27.52
N PHE A 147 -12.90 -16.11 -26.72
CA PHE A 147 -13.08 -17.53 -27.01
C PHE A 147 -14.29 -18.11 -26.25
N THR A 148 -14.67 -19.35 -26.55
CA THR A 148 -15.83 -20.01 -25.91
C THR A 148 -15.41 -21.19 -25.04
N TYR A 149 -14.57 -22.09 -25.58
CA TYR A 149 -14.16 -23.31 -24.89
C TYR A 149 -12.67 -23.55 -25.04
N TYR A 150 -12.08 -24.28 -24.10
CA TYR A 150 -10.80 -24.94 -24.28
C TYR A 150 -10.92 -26.44 -23.94
N GLY A 151 -9.94 -27.24 -24.36
CA GLY A 151 -9.93 -28.68 -24.11
C GLY A 151 -8.77 -29.41 -24.78
N GLU A 152 -8.67 -30.69 -24.50
CA GLU A 152 -7.60 -31.58 -24.96
C GLU A 152 -7.85 -32.05 -26.38
N LEU A 153 -6.84 -32.07 -27.24
CA LEU A 153 -6.97 -32.68 -28.55
C LEU A 153 -6.94 -34.21 -28.43
N ALA A 154 -7.97 -34.89 -28.96
CA ALA A 154 -8.06 -36.35 -28.90
C ALA A 154 -6.87 -37.05 -29.55
N GLY A 155 -6.34 -38.05 -28.84
CA GLY A 155 -5.19 -38.86 -29.25
C GLY A 155 -3.83 -38.27 -28.85
N ILE A 156 -3.80 -37.23 -28.01
CA ILE A 156 -2.60 -36.67 -27.38
C ILE A 156 -2.58 -37.07 -25.90
N ASP A 157 -1.42 -37.49 -25.40
CA ASP A 157 -1.21 -37.69 -23.96
C ASP A 157 -0.85 -36.37 -23.28
N TYR A 158 -1.74 -35.90 -22.39
CA TYR A 158 -1.54 -34.70 -21.57
C TYR A 158 -1.05 -35.00 -20.16
N SER A 159 -0.78 -36.26 -19.80
CA SER A 159 -0.41 -36.65 -18.42
C SER A 159 0.82 -35.92 -17.90
N ALA A 160 1.78 -35.62 -18.78
CA ALA A 160 2.99 -34.87 -18.49
C ALA A 160 2.90 -33.36 -18.86
N ALA A 161 1.74 -32.88 -19.29
CA ALA A 161 1.56 -31.47 -19.64
C ALA A 161 1.59 -30.59 -18.38
N LYS A 162 2.28 -29.45 -18.47
CA LYS A 162 2.31 -28.47 -17.38
C LYS A 162 0.89 -27.95 -17.14
N LYS A 163 0.37 -28.15 -15.93
CA LYS A 163 -0.96 -27.68 -15.53
C LYS A 163 -0.92 -26.21 -15.17
N TYR A 164 -1.98 -25.50 -15.47
CA TYR A 164 -2.22 -24.18 -14.92
C TYR A 164 -2.58 -24.34 -13.46
N GLU A 165 -1.61 -24.08 -12.61
CA GLU A 165 -1.86 -23.79 -11.22
C GLU A 165 -2.12 -22.29 -11.17
N PRO A 166 -3.39 -21.82 -11.06
CA PRO A 166 -3.61 -20.41 -10.78
C PRO A 166 -2.79 -20.13 -9.53
N ALA A 167 -1.81 -19.21 -9.64
CA ALA A 167 -0.89 -18.87 -8.56
C ALA A 167 -1.70 -18.94 -7.28
N SER A 168 -1.38 -19.93 -6.43
CA SER A 168 -2.18 -20.21 -5.25
C SER A 168 -2.42 -18.85 -4.64
N ARG A 169 -3.69 -18.40 -4.62
CA ARG A 169 -4.02 -17.18 -3.89
C ARG A 169 -3.31 -17.38 -2.58
N PRO A 170 -2.37 -16.51 -2.18
CA PRO A 170 -1.63 -16.72 -0.96
C PRO A 170 -2.70 -17.09 0.06
N GLN A 171 -2.65 -18.32 0.57
CA GLN A 171 -3.43 -18.59 1.76
C GLN A 171 -2.93 -17.50 2.71
N PRO A 172 -3.83 -16.71 3.31
CA PRO A 172 -3.39 -15.75 4.30
C PRO A 172 -2.42 -16.50 5.20
N PRO A 173 -1.24 -15.93 5.51
CA PRO A 173 -0.39 -16.49 6.54
C PRO A 173 -1.26 -16.89 7.75
N ALA A 174 -0.90 -17.90 8.53
CA ALA A 174 -1.68 -18.18 9.73
C ALA A 174 -1.85 -16.87 10.52
N THR A 175 -3.10 -16.56 10.93
CA THR A 175 -3.39 -15.33 11.67
C THR A 175 -2.47 -15.28 12.89
N ILE A 176 -1.65 -14.24 12.95
CA ILE A 176 -0.66 -14.06 13.99
C ILE A 176 -1.33 -13.58 15.27
N ARG A 177 -2.16 -12.53 15.14
CA ARG A 177 -2.98 -11.93 16.19
C ARG A 177 -4.27 -11.34 15.61
N GLU A 178 -5.22 -11.04 16.49
CA GLU A 178 -6.36 -10.19 16.15
C GLU A 178 -6.17 -8.79 16.73
N LEU A 179 -6.65 -7.78 16.02
CA LEU A 179 -6.63 -6.38 16.45
C LEU A 179 -7.94 -5.68 16.09
N ILE A 180 -8.22 -4.58 16.79
CA ILE A 180 -9.39 -3.74 16.56
C ILE A 180 -8.99 -2.40 15.99
N ASP A 181 -9.91 -1.75 15.28
CA ASP A 181 -9.74 -0.35 14.89
C ASP A 181 -10.93 0.50 15.34
N ILE A 182 -10.64 1.73 15.78
CA ILE A 182 -11.64 2.61 16.39
C ILE A 182 -11.48 4.08 16.00
N SER A 183 -12.59 4.81 16.10
CA SER A 183 -12.69 6.25 15.88
C SER A 183 -13.72 6.88 16.82
N HIS A 184 -14.07 8.17 16.65
CA HIS A 184 -15.10 8.80 17.49
C HIS A 184 -16.47 8.08 17.48
N HIS A 185 -16.77 7.29 16.45
CA HIS A 185 -18.02 6.53 16.36
C HIS A 185 -18.11 5.43 17.42
N ASN A 186 -17.00 5.00 17.99
CA ASN A 186 -16.97 3.92 18.96
C ASN A 186 -17.01 4.48 20.40
N THR A 187 -17.89 3.92 21.23
CA THR A 187 -17.85 4.09 22.70
C THR A 187 -17.44 2.75 23.28
N ILE A 188 -16.26 2.70 23.91
CA ILE A 188 -15.61 1.46 24.32
C ILE A 188 -14.81 1.65 25.61
N ASN A 189 -14.89 0.66 26.50
CA ASN A 189 -14.02 0.52 27.67
C ASN A 189 -12.77 -0.29 27.27
N LEU A 190 -11.65 0.40 27.09
CA LEU A 190 -10.41 -0.22 26.62
C LEU A 190 -9.74 -1.12 27.67
N THR A 191 -10.01 -0.95 28.96
CA THR A 191 -9.54 -1.88 29.99
C THR A 191 -10.17 -3.26 29.83
N LEU A 192 -11.47 -3.33 29.52
CA LEU A 192 -12.13 -4.60 29.22
C LEU A 192 -11.70 -5.15 27.86
N ALA A 193 -11.61 -4.31 26.83
CA ALA A 193 -11.18 -4.74 25.49
C ALA A 193 -9.76 -5.32 25.49
N ALA A 194 -8.86 -4.75 26.31
CA ALA A 194 -7.48 -5.18 26.46
C ALA A 194 -7.32 -6.61 27.02
N SER A 195 -8.38 -7.23 27.55
CA SER A 195 -8.38 -8.64 27.94
C SER A 195 -8.36 -9.60 26.75
N LYS A 196 -8.88 -9.16 25.59
CA LYS A 196 -8.93 -9.96 24.36
C LYS A 196 -8.01 -9.43 23.26
N TYR A 197 -7.96 -8.11 23.07
CA TYR A 197 -7.19 -7.47 22.01
C TYR A 197 -6.02 -6.72 22.62
N LYS A 198 -4.78 -7.06 22.23
CA LYS A 198 -3.57 -6.32 22.66
C LYS A 198 -3.12 -5.27 21.65
N ASP A 199 -3.72 -5.29 20.47
CA ASP A 199 -3.33 -4.48 19.32
C ASP A 199 -4.52 -3.63 18.87
N ILE A 200 -4.27 -2.35 18.59
CA ILE A 200 -5.32 -1.39 18.23
C ILE A 200 -4.83 -0.35 17.23
N ILE A 201 -5.65 -0.04 16.22
CA ILE A 201 -5.43 1.06 15.28
C ILE A 201 -6.47 2.17 15.54
N ILE A 202 -6.03 3.41 15.76
CA ILE A 202 -6.90 4.52 16.21
C ILE A 202 -6.92 5.62 15.16
N ARG A 203 -8.13 6.11 14.81
CA ARG A 203 -8.27 7.29 13.94
C ARG A 203 -7.71 8.51 14.65
N VAL A 204 -6.70 9.14 14.05
CA VAL A 204 -6.14 10.40 14.55
C VAL A 204 -7.01 11.57 14.14
N GLY A 205 -7.45 11.54 12.89
CA GLY A 205 -8.23 12.62 12.31
C GLY A 205 -8.61 12.34 10.87
N TYR A 206 -8.99 13.40 10.19
CA TYR A 206 -9.44 13.35 8.81
C TYR A 206 -9.17 14.68 8.11
N ARG A 207 -8.99 14.64 6.79
CA ARG A 207 -9.15 15.84 5.96
C ARG A 207 -10.62 15.98 5.60
N ALA A 208 -11.22 17.11 5.96
CA ALA A 208 -12.66 17.33 5.79
C ALA A 208 -13.04 17.33 4.30
N TYR A 209 -14.05 16.55 3.93
CA TYR A 209 -14.45 16.33 2.53
C TYR A 209 -15.01 17.56 1.80
N SER A 210 -15.39 18.63 2.52
CA SER A 210 -15.80 19.90 1.93
C SER A 210 -14.68 20.94 1.98
N SER A 211 -14.22 21.32 3.18
CA SER A 211 -13.26 22.41 3.36
C SER A 211 -11.80 22.03 3.10
N GLY A 212 -11.46 20.74 3.18
CA GLY A 212 -10.08 20.27 3.19
C GLY A 212 -9.32 20.55 4.47
N ALA A 213 -9.97 21.02 5.52
CA ALA A 213 -9.30 21.25 6.79
C ALA A 213 -8.90 19.93 7.45
N LEU A 214 -7.68 19.87 7.98
CA LEU A 214 -7.24 18.77 8.82
C LEU A 214 -7.90 18.90 10.19
N THR A 215 -8.65 17.87 10.59
CA THR A 215 -9.48 17.90 11.79
C THR A 215 -9.17 16.69 12.67
N LEU A 216 -8.96 16.94 13.96
CA LEU A 216 -8.74 15.89 14.96
C LEU A 216 -10.01 15.09 15.17
N ASP A 217 -9.89 13.76 15.22
CA ASP A 217 -11.00 12.90 15.60
C ASP A 217 -11.37 13.19 17.07
N LYS A 218 -12.67 13.41 17.31
CA LYS A 218 -13.19 13.90 18.60
C LYS A 218 -12.83 13.01 19.79
N LYS A 219 -12.54 11.72 19.58
CA LYS A 219 -12.16 10.79 20.65
C LYS A 219 -10.71 10.32 20.57
N PHE A 220 -9.91 10.80 19.61
CA PHE A 220 -8.51 10.36 19.43
C PHE A 220 -7.70 10.44 20.73
N LEU A 221 -7.66 11.61 21.38
CA LEU A 221 -6.85 11.81 22.59
C LEU A 221 -7.28 10.89 23.73
N PHE A 222 -8.59 10.67 23.88
CA PHE A 222 -9.11 9.76 24.89
C PHE A 222 -8.72 8.30 24.58
N HIS A 223 -8.97 7.85 23.35
CA HIS A 223 -8.65 6.49 22.91
C HIS A 223 -7.15 6.19 22.98
N ALA A 224 -6.29 7.08 22.49
CA ALA A 224 -4.85 6.90 22.50
C ALA A 224 -4.29 6.85 23.92
N LYS A 225 -4.76 7.74 24.81
CA LYS A 225 -4.36 7.76 26.23
C LYS A 225 -4.79 6.49 26.96
N GLU A 226 -6.05 6.06 26.78
CA GLU A 226 -6.55 4.86 27.44
C GLU A 226 -5.92 3.59 26.88
N ALA A 227 -5.71 3.48 25.57
CA ALA A 227 -5.00 2.35 24.96
C ALA A 227 -3.55 2.25 25.47
N HIS A 228 -2.84 3.38 25.52
CA HIS A 228 -1.49 3.44 26.06
C HIS A 228 -1.44 3.03 27.54
N LYS A 229 -2.37 3.54 28.37
CA LYS A 229 -2.49 3.18 29.79
C LYS A 229 -2.76 1.68 29.99
N ASN A 230 -3.48 1.03 29.08
CA ASN A 230 -3.76 -0.40 29.12
C ASN A 230 -2.68 -1.25 28.41
N HIS A 231 -1.52 -0.66 28.09
CA HIS A 231 -0.38 -1.33 27.46
C HIS A 231 -0.72 -2.03 26.13
N MET A 232 -1.62 -1.42 25.35
CA MET A 232 -1.93 -1.90 24.00
C MET A 232 -0.86 -1.40 23.01
N ASN A 233 -0.56 -2.21 22.00
CA ASN A 233 0.27 -1.82 20.86
C ASN A 233 -0.55 -0.91 19.94
N LEU A 234 0.01 0.27 19.60
CA LEU A 234 -0.75 1.32 18.93
C LEU A 234 -0.38 1.46 17.46
N GLY A 235 -1.42 1.50 16.63
CA GLY A 235 -1.38 2.00 15.26
C GLY A 235 -2.30 3.20 15.09
N PHE A 236 -2.11 3.91 14.00
CA PHE A 236 -2.78 5.17 13.75
C PHE A 236 -3.19 5.28 12.29
N TYR A 237 -4.34 5.91 12.04
CA TYR A 237 -4.77 6.20 10.69
C TYR A 237 -5.38 7.59 10.52
N ILE A 238 -5.32 8.11 9.30
CA ILE A 238 -5.99 9.35 8.88
C ILE A 238 -6.93 9.06 7.71
N TYR A 239 -8.15 9.56 7.79
CA TYR A 239 -9.13 9.49 6.72
C TYR A 239 -8.86 10.56 5.65
N ASP A 240 -8.58 10.13 4.42
CA ASP A 240 -8.06 10.97 3.34
C ASP A 240 -9.14 11.68 2.52
N GLN A 241 -8.90 12.96 2.25
CA GLN A 241 -9.60 13.75 1.24
C GLN A 241 -8.64 14.69 0.49
N SER A 242 -7.38 14.26 0.30
CA SER A 242 -6.37 15.02 -0.45
C SER A 242 -6.69 15.01 -1.94
N ILE A 243 -6.63 16.18 -2.58
CA ILE A 243 -6.84 16.30 -4.03
C ILE A 243 -5.54 16.33 -4.84
N ASN A 244 -4.39 16.50 -4.17
CA ASN A 244 -3.06 16.47 -4.76
C ASN A 244 -2.00 15.98 -3.76
N GLU A 245 -0.78 15.76 -4.25
CA GLU A 245 0.36 15.24 -3.48
C GLU A 245 0.79 16.17 -2.35
N THR A 246 0.70 17.49 -2.54
CA THR A 246 1.05 18.48 -1.52
C THR A 246 0.15 18.33 -0.29
N GLU A 247 -1.16 18.19 -0.49
CA GLU A 247 -2.09 17.97 0.61
C GLU A 247 -1.89 16.63 1.31
N ALA A 248 -1.47 15.61 0.57
CA ALA A 248 -1.17 14.30 1.12
C ALA A 248 0.10 14.34 2.00
N ARG A 249 1.13 15.10 1.59
CA ARG A 249 2.31 15.34 2.44
C ARG A 249 1.98 16.15 3.69
N GLN A 250 1.13 17.17 3.57
CA GLN A 250 0.61 17.92 4.74
C GLN A 250 -0.14 17.01 5.73
N GLN A 251 -0.91 16.03 5.23
CA GLN A 251 -1.57 15.04 6.08
C GLN A 251 -0.54 14.19 6.84
N ALA A 252 0.50 13.73 6.16
CA ALA A 252 1.57 12.93 6.75
C ALA A 252 2.32 13.70 7.86
N ASP A 253 2.66 14.97 7.60
CA ASP A 253 3.25 15.86 8.62
C ASP A 253 2.32 15.99 9.84
N TRP A 254 1.06 16.33 9.58
CA TRP A 254 0.09 16.61 10.63
C TRP A 254 -0.23 15.38 11.49
N ILE A 255 -0.45 14.19 10.90
CA ILE A 255 -0.71 12.97 11.68
C ILE A 255 0.49 12.63 12.57
N CYS A 256 1.71 12.74 12.04
CA CYS A 256 2.94 12.49 12.79
C CYS A 256 3.09 13.46 13.98
N GLU A 257 2.69 14.73 13.84
CA GLU A 257 2.65 15.69 14.95
C GLU A 257 1.69 15.24 16.06
N GLN A 258 0.49 14.76 15.71
CA GLN A 258 -0.53 14.37 16.68
C GLN A 258 -0.16 13.09 17.46
N ILE A 259 0.49 12.13 16.81
CA ILE A 259 0.78 10.82 17.41
C ILE A 259 2.12 10.78 18.16
N ARG A 260 2.98 11.78 17.99
CA ARG A 260 4.32 11.83 18.59
C ARG A 260 4.38 11.58 20.11
N PRO A 261 3.35 11.92 20.93
CA PRO A 261 3.32 11.57 22.35
C PRO A 261 3.15 10.07 22.66
N TYR A 262 2.86 9.22 21.67
CA TYR A 262 2.49 7.82 21.87
C TYR A 262 3.50 6.87 21.18
N PRO A 263 3.75 5.67 21.74
CA PRO A 263 4.56 4.67 21.06
C PRO A 263 3.82 4.19 19.81
N VAL A 264 4.48 4.25 18.66
CA VAL A 264 3.92 3.79 17.38
C VAL A 264 4.45 2.38 17.12
N SER A 265 3.61 1.35 17.31
CA SER A 265 3.97 -0.06 17.12
C SER A 265 3.61 -0.58 15.73
N TYR A 266 2.67 0.09 15.05
CA TYR A 266 2.15 -0.28 13.73
C TYR A 266 2.44 0.81 12.67
N PRO A 267 2.30 0.49 11.39
CA PRO A 267 2.36 1.49 10.33
C PRO A 267 1.35 2.63 10.53
N ILE A 268 1.66 3.79 9.99
CA ILE A 268 0.73 4.92 9.92
C ILE A 268 -0.05 4.79 8.62
N PHE A 269 -1.36 4.54 8.74
CA PHE A 269 -2.21 4.25 7.60
C PHE A 269 -2.88 5.51 7.05
N ILE A 270 -2.84 5.66 5.72
CA ILE A 270 -3.78 6.54 4.99
C ILE A 270 -5.00 5.72 4.57
N ASP A 271 -6.17 6.15 4.98
CA ASP A 271 -7.46 5.53 4.67
C ASP A 271 -8.06 6.22 3.44
N SER A 272 -8.15 5.47 2.34
CA SER A 272 -8.69 5.94 1.07
C SER A 272 -10.00 5.24 0.73
N GLU A 273 -11.10 5.99 0.82
CA GLU A 273 -12.43 5.54 0.47
C GLU A 273 -13.33 6.73 0.05
N TYR A 274 -14.61 6.46 -0.25
CA TYR A 274 -15.55 7.52 -0.57
C TYR A 274 -15.86 8.36 0.66
N SER A 275 -15.95 9.68 0.49
CA SER A 275 -16.24 10.64 1.57
C SER A 275 -17.51 10.34 2.37
N ASN A 276 -18.52 9.81 1.68
CA ASN A 276 -19.85 9.47 2.19
C ASN A 276 -20.65 8.72 1.09
N PRO A 277 -21.87 8.22 1.38
CA PRO A 277 -22.69 7.50 0.39
C PRO A 277 -23.03 8.29 -0.89
N ASN A 278 -23.08 9.62 -0.81
CA ASN A 278 -23.39 10.49 -1.96
C ASN A 278 -22.17 10.81 -2.83
N LYS A 279 -20.95 10.41 -2.41
CA LYS A 279 -19.71 10.55 -3.19
C LYS A 279 -19.45 11.98 -3.69
N ASN A 280 -19.76 12.96 -2.86
CA ASN A 280 -19.68 14.39 -3.20
C ASN A 280 -18.53 15.11 -2.50
N GLY A 281 -17.59 14.36 -1.93
CA GLY A 281 -16.37 14.88 -1.35
C GLY A 281 -15.41 15.35 -2.42
N ARG A 282 -14.59 16.33 -2.05
CA ARG A 282 -13.52 16.90 -2.88
C ARG A 282 -12.57 15.85 -3.49
N ALA A 283 -12.30 14.75 -2.77
CA ALA A 283 -11.45 13.68 -3.29
C ALA A 283 -12.23 12.55 -3.98
N ASP A 284 -13.56 12.59 -4.09
CA ASP A 284 -14.32 11.48 -4.69
C ASP A 284 -14.18 11.44 -6.22
N ASN A 285 -14.01 12.61 -6.85
CA ASN A 285 -13.96 12.76 -8.30
C ASN A 285 -12.55 12.85 -8.90
N ILE A 286 -11.50 12.76 -8.08
CA ILE A 286 -10.13 12.69 -8.61
C ILE A 286 -9.89 11.36 -9.32
N THR A 287 -9.00 11.37 -10.31
CA THR A 287 -8.70 10.17 -11.11
C THR A 287 -8.00 9.09 -10.27
N LYS A 288 -8.12 7.84 -10.72
CA LYS A 288 -7.37 6.68 -10.17
C LYS A 288 -5.87 6.95 -10.07
N GLU A 289 -5.30 7.60 -11.09
CA GLU A 289 -3.90 7.99 -11.14
C GLU A 289 -3.57 9.05 -10.07
N GLN A 290 -4.36 10.12 -9.99
CA GLN A 290 -4.13 11.19 -9.01
C GLN A 290 -4.28 10.70 -7.57
N ARG A 291 -5.31 9.88 -7.29
CA ARG A 291 -5.50 9.26 -5.97
C ARG A 291 -4.28 8.42 -5.58
N THR A 292 -3.76 7.63 -6.51
CA THR A 292 -2.56 6.82 -6.26
C THR A 292 -1.33 7.68 -6.01
N LYS A 293 -1.13 8.77 -6.77
CA LYS A 293 -0.03 9.73 -6.53
C LYS A 293 -0.11 10.37 -5.14
N ASN A 294 -1.30 10.76 -4.70
CA ASN A 294 -1.51 11.33 -3.36
C ASN A 294 -1.11 10.33 -2.27
N ILE A 295 -1.56 9.07 -2.37
CA ILE A 295 -1.22 8.01 -1.41
C ILE A 295 0.29 7.74 -1.38
N VAL A 296 0.94 7.67 -2.56
CA VAL A 296 2.41 7.51 -2.64
C VAL A 296 3.12 8.67 -1.94
N ALA A 297 2.70 9.92 -2.21
CA ALA A 297 3.30 11.10 -1.59
C ALA A 297 3.14 11.11 -0.05
N PHE A 298 1.99 10.67 0.46
CA PHE A 298 1.81 10.44 1.91
C PHE A 298 2.78 9.38 2.43
N CYS A 299 2.83 8.21 1.79
CA CYS A 299 3.66 7.10 2.25
C CYS A 299 5.15 7.43 2.23
N GLU A 300 5.64 8.09 1.17
CA GLU A 300 7.01 8.60 1.10
C GLU A 300 7.30 9.58 2.22
N ARG A 301 6.38 10.50 2.51
CA ARG A 301 6.56 11.46 3.60
C ARG A 301 6.58 10.78 4.98
N ILE A 302 5.76 9.76 5.21
CA ILE A 302 5.79 8.97 6.45
C ILE A 302 7.16 8.26 6.62
N MET A 303 7.73 7.71 5.55
CA MET A 303 9.09 7.12 5.59
C MET A 303 10.16 8.17 5.90
N GLU A 304 10.10 9.34 5.26
CA GLU A 304 11.01 10.46 5.54
C GLU A 304 10.95 10.91 7.02
N LEU A 305 9.78 10.79 7.65
CA LEU A 305 9.55 11.10 9.06
C LEU A 305 9.94 9.96 10.01
N GLY A 306 10.50 8.85 9.48
CA GLY A 306 11.03 7.74 10.28
C GLY A 306 10.01 6.69 10.69
N TYR A 307 8.81 6.68 10.10
CA TYR A 307 7.76 5.72 10.41
C TYR A 307 7.51 4.76 9.24
N LEU A 308 6.90 3.60 9.54
CA LEU A 308 6.43 2.68 8.50
C LEU A 308 5.13 3.20 7.87
N PRO A 309 5.05 3.37 6.54
CA PRO A 309 3.83 3.78 5.86
C PRO A 309 2.88 2.62 5.62
N GLY A 310 1.59 2.86 5.79
CA GLY A 310 0.54 1.93 5.45
C GLY A 310 -0.57 2.55 4.60
N VAL A 311 -1.28 1.72 3.84
CA VAL A 311 -2.45 2.10 3.06
C VAL A 311 -3.62 1.23 3.47
N TYR A 312 -4.72 1.88 3.84
CA TYR A 312 -6.01 1.22 4.04
C TYR A 312 -6.94 1.50 2.87
N ALA A 313 -7.60 0.44 2.40
CA ALA A 313 -8.77 0.53 1.53
C ALA A 313 -9.52 -0.82 1.48
N SER A 314 -10.74 -0.82 0.93
CA SER A 314 -11.44 -2.08 0.65
C SER A 314 -10.81 -2.87 -0.53
N ASP A 315 -10.99 -4.19 -0.53
CA ASP A 315 -10.56 -5.09 -1.62
C ASP A 315 -11.02 -4.57 -2.99
N ASN A 316 -12.27 -4.09 -3.09
CA ASN A 316 -12.77 -3.50 -4.32
C ASN A 316 -12.08 -2.17 -4.66
N TRP A 317 -11.88 -1.29 -3.68
CA TRP A 317 -11.23 0.00 -3.89
C TRP A 317 -9.80 -0.13 -4.41
N PHE A 318 -9.03 -1.06 -3.85
CA PHE A 318 -7.68 -1.37 -4.35
C PHE A 318 -7.68 -1.83 -5.82
N LYS A 319 -8.73 -2.51 -6.28
CA LYS A 319 -8.86 -2.96 -7.68
C LYS A 319 -9.33 -1.84 -8.61
N THR A 320 -10.33 -1.06 -8.18
CA THR A 320 -11.05 -0.15 -9.08
C THR A 320 -10.56 1.29 -9.00
N MET A 321 -10.13 1.76 -7.81
CA MET A 321 -9.82 3.17 -7.55
C MET A 321 -8.33 3.44 -7.38
N LEU A 322 -7.49 2.40 -7.23
CA LEU A 322 -6.05 2.51 -7.00
C LEU A 322 -5.23 1.66 -7.96
N ILE A 323 -4.02 2.11 -8.29
CA ILE A 323 -3.05 1.30 -9.05
C ILE A 323 -2.24 0.48 -8.05
N PHE A 324 -2.75 -0.69 -7.69
CA PHE A 324 -2.20 -1.53 -6.63
C PHE A 324 -0.71 -1.85 -6.79
N ASP A 325 -0.22 -2.04 -8.02
CA ASP A 325 1.20 -2.30 -8.29
C ASP A 325 2.14 -1.19 -7.79
N ARG A 326 1.66 0.04 -7.65
CA ARG A 326 2.43 1.16 -7.10
C ARG A 326 2.39 1.22 -5.57
N LEU A 327 1.51 0.45 -4.94
CA LEU A 327 1.25 0.51 -3.49
C LEU A 327 1.68 -0.77 -2.78
N LYS A 328 1.79 -1.91 -3.48
CA LYS A 328 2.03 -3.24 -2.90
C LYS A 328 3.32 -3.40 -2.08
N ASN A 329 4.24 -2.45 -2.17
CA ASN A 329 5.49 -2.43 -1.38
C ASN A 329 5.34 -1.68 -0.04
N TYR A 330 4.23 -0.97 0.18
CA TYR A 330 3.87 -0.41 1.48
C TYR A 330 3.11 -1.45 2.31
N GLN A 331 2.84 -1.12 3.57
CA GLN A 331 2.02 -1.99 4.41
C GLN A 331 0.55 -1.87 4.00
N ILE A 332 -0.11 -2.99 3.73
CA ILE A 332 -1.46 -3.01 3.19
C ILE A 332 -2.44 -3.52 4.23
N TRP A 333 -3.37 -2.65 4.62
CA TRP A 333 -4.53 -2.99 5.45
C TRP A 333 -5.78 -3.04 4.56
N CYS A 334 -6.29 -4.23 4.30
CA CYS A 334 -7.36 -4.45 3.32
C CYS A 334 -8.69 -4.79 4.00
N ALA A 335 -9.74 -4.04 3.69
CA ALA A 335 -11.09 -4.35 4.17
C ALA A 335 -11.84 -5.27 3.20
N ARG A 336 -12.37 -6.37 3.74
CA ARG A 336 -13.32 -7.23 3.04
C ARG A 336 -14.18 -7.98 4.06
N TYR A 337 -15.42 -7.54 4.24
CA TYR A 337 -16.31 -8.12 5.25
C TYR A 337 -16.87 -9.44 4.73
N SER A 338 -16.19 -10.52 5.05
CA SER A 338 -16.44 -11.83 4.48
C SER A 338 -15.70 -12.91 5.27
N THR A 339 -16.14 -14.15 5.16
CA THR A 339 -15.34 -15.31 5.58
C THR A 339 -14.27 -15.69 4.54
N LYS A 340 -14.32 -15.09 3.34
CA LYS A 340 -13.34 -15.31 2.27
C LYS A 340 -12.28 -14.20 2.28
N PRO A 341 -10.98 -14.54 2.21
CA PRO A 341 -9.90 -13.56 2.28
C PRO A 341 -9.93 -12.55 1.13
N PRO A 342 -9.27 -11.37 1.26
CA PRO A 342 -9.10 -10.41 0.18
C PRO A 342 -8.56 -11.05 -1.11
N THR A 343 -8.92 -10.45 -2.26
CA THR A 343 -8.52 -10.96 -3.58
C THR A 343 -7.31 -10.27 -4.17
N ILE A 344 -6.89 -9.14 -3.60
CA ILE A 344 -5.69 -8.41 -4.00
C ILE A 344 -4.42 -9.23 -3.75
N GLY A 345 -3.36 -8.91 -4.50
CA GLY A 345 -2.15 -9.74 -4.54
C GLY A 345 -1.34 -9.78 -3.23
N HIS A 346 -1.54 -8.83 -2.32
CA HIS A 346 -0.82 -8.74 -1.05
C HIS A 346 -1.63 -7.95 -0.02
N TYR A 347 -1.61 -8.38 1.25
CA TYR A 347 -2.10 -7.62 2.40
C TYR A 347 -1.46 -8.13 3.69
N ASP A 348 -1.20 -7.22 4.62
CA ASP A 348 -0.61 -7.51 5.93
C ASP A 348 -1.65 -7.55 7.05
N ILE A 349 -2.75 -6.82 6.87
CA ILE A 349 -3.89 -6.77 7.79
C ILE A 349 -5.18 -6.94 6.99
N TRP A 350 -6.11 -7.75 7.48
CA TRP A 350 -7.44 -7.91 6.88
C TRP A 350 -8.53 -7.50 7.88
N GLN A 351 -9.26 -6.43 7.58
CA GLN A 351 -10.51 -6.10 8.26
C GLN A 351 -11.62 -7.03 7.73
N TYR A 352 -11.99 -8.03 8.51
CA TYR A 352 -12.88 -9.13 8.07
C TYR A 352 -14.33 -8.93 8.48
N GLY A 353 -14.62 -7.95 9.33
CA GLY A 353 -15.97 -7.56 9.72
C GLY A 353 -15.97 -6.73 10.99
N SER A 354 -17.12 -6.73 11.66
CA SER A 354 -17.32 -6.09 12.97
C SER A 354 -17.92 -7.10 13.94
N SER A 355 -17.51 -7.07 15.20
CA SER A 355 -17.98 -8.01 16.24
C SER A 355 -18.30 -7.29 17.54
N LEU A 356 -19.23 -7.84 18.32
CA LEU A 356 -19.37 -7.47 19.73
C LEU A 356 -18.13 -7.97 20.48
N ILE A 357 -17.52 -7.10 21.28
CA ILE A 357 -16.29 -7.37 22.04
C ILE A 357 -16.43 -6.87 23.48
N PRO A 358 -15.65 -7.41 24.43
CA PRO A 358 -15.62 -6.90 25.79
C PRO A 358 -15.40 -5.38 25.83
N GLY A 359 -16.23 -4.68 26.58
CA GLY A 359 -16.13 -3.23 26.73
C GLY A 359 -16.88 -2.40 25.68
N SER A 360 -17.54 -3.00 24.68
CA SER A 360 -18.43 -2.26 23.77
C SER A 360 -19.82 -2.87 23.66
N ALA A 361 -20.83 -2.00 23.60
CA ALA A 361 -22.24 -2.38 23.42
C ALA A 361 -22.65 -2.45 21.94
N VAL A 362 -21.79 -1.99 21.03
CA VAL A 362 -22.00 -2.02 19.58
C VAL A 362 -20.85 -2.76 18.92
N PRO A 363 -21.05 -3.35 17.72
CA PRO A 363 -19.96 -3.99 17.00
C PRO A 363 -18.78 -3.03 16.76
N ILE A 364 -17.57 -3.55 16.95
CA ILE A 364 -16.30 -2.88 16.67
C ILE A 364 -15.62 -3.62 15.53
N ASP A 365 -14.94 -2.88 14.66
CA ASP A 365 -14.23 -3.46 13.53
C ASP A 365 -13.06 -4.34 14.01
N VAL A 366 -12.99 -5.54 13.45
CA VAL A 366 -12.07 -6.59 13.84
C VAL A 366 -11.22 -7.02 12.65
N ASN A 367 -9.95 -7.28 12.93
CA ASN A 367 -8.95 -7.53 11.90
C ASN A 367 -8.05 -8.72 12.25
N HIS A 368 -7.61 -9.43 11.21
CA HIS A 368 -6.55 -10.43 11.29
C HIS A 368 -5.21 -9.82 10.90
N LEU A 369 -4.20 -10.00 11.74
CA LEU A 369 -2.81 -9.62 11.47
C LEU A 369 -2.04 -10.77 10.85
N TYR A 370 -1.34 -10.49 9.76
CA TYR A 370 -0.51 -11.47 9.03
C TYR A 370 0.97 -11.14 9.02
N LYS A 371 1.35 -9.99 9.58
CA LYS A 371 2.74 -9.53 9.69
C LYS A 371 3.02 -8.93 11.06
N GLU A 372 4.13 -9.33 11.65
CA GLU A 372 4.61 -8.72 12.90
C GLU A 372 5.21 -7.34 12.66
N TYR A 373 4.79 -6.38 13.49
CA TYR A 373 5.36 -5.04 13.55
C TYR A 373 5.85 -4.81 14.97
N LEU A 374 7.17 -4.79 15.17
CA LEU A 374 7.76 -4.56 16.48
C LEU A 374 8.97 -3.63 16.33
N THR A 375 8.70 -2.39 15.91
CA THR A 375 9.67 -1.30 16.03
C THR A 375 9.11 -0.27 17.00
N ASN A 376 9.74 -0.16 18.18
CA ASN A 376 9.53 0.94 19.13
C ASN A 376 10.16 2.24 18.58
N ALA A 377 9.68 2.72 17.43
CA ALA A 377 10.03 4.04 16.94
C ALA A 377 9.22 5.09 17.74
N GLN A 378 9.68 5.36 18.95
CA GLN A 378 9.58 6.73 19.46
C GLN A 378 10.74 7.50 18.82
N PRO A 379 10.55 8.70 18.25
CA PRO A 379 11.66 9.62 18.20
C PRO A 379 12.11 9.80 19.65
N GLU A 380 13.33 9.39 19.99
CA GLU A 380 13.89 9.73 21.30
C GLU A 380 13.69 11.25 21.48
N GLU A 381 12.98 11.68 22.52
CA GLU A 381 13.04 13.08 22.91
C GLU A 381 14.52 13.37 23.15
N THR A 382 15.14 14.15 22.28
CA THR A 382 16.50 14.65 22.51
C THR A 382 16.50 15.28 23.90
N ALA A 383 17.23 14.67 24.82
CA ALA A 383 17.34 15.17 26.18
C ALA A 383 18.40 16.29 26.18
N TRP A 384 17.96 17.53 26.44
CA TRP A 384 18.74 18.74 26.16
C TRP A 384 19.72 19.15 27.28
N ASN A 385 19.68 18.48 28.43
CA ASN A 385 20.46 18.87 29.60
C ASN A 385 21.20 17.68 30.18
N GLU A 386 22.50 17.84 30.41
CA GLU A 386 23.37 16.79 30.91
C GLU A 386 23.70 17.01 32.39
N VAL A 387 23.67 15.94 33.19
CA VAL A 387 24.06 15.96 34.60
C VAL A 387 25.58 16.05 34.74
N THR A 388 26.06 17.03 35.50
CA THR A 388 27.50 17.27 35.72
C THR A 388 28.03 16.66 37.02
N ALA A 389 27.17 16.51 38.03
CA ALA A 389 27.51 15.89 39.30
C ALA A 389 27.72 14.37 39.16
N ALA A 390 28.62 13.78 39.95
CA ALA A 390 28.81 12.33 39.98
C ALA A 390 27.52 11.59 40.35
N VAL A 391 26.80 12.12 41.34
CA VAL A 391 25.47 11.70 41.76
C VAL A 391 24.64 12.95 42.06
N LEU A 392 23.44 13.01 41.52
CA LEU A 392 22.46 14.08 41.68
C LEU A 392 21.17 13.50 42.26
N ASN A 393 20.77 14.00 43.44
CA ASN A 393 19.53 13.60 44.08
C ASN A 393 18.31 14.12 43.32
N VAL A 394 17.36 13.24 43.06
CA VAL A 394 16.00 13.58 42.60
C VAL A 394 15.06 13.55 43.79
N ARG A 395 14.28 14.60 43.97
CA ARG A 395 13.40 14.83 45.13
C ARG A 395 11.94 15.00 44.73
N ASP A 396 11.06 14.76 45.69
CA ASP A 396 9.60 14.90 45.54
C ASP A 396 9.10 16.35 45.54
N LYS A 397 9.92 17.30 46.01
CA LYS A 397 9.66 18.75 46.00
C LYS A 397 10.94 19.54 45.70
N PRO A 398 10.82 20.79 45.20
CA PRO A 398 11.94 21.66 44.83
C PRO A 398 12.66 22.26 46.05
N SER A 399 13.19 21.41 46.93
CA SER A 399 13.86 21.83 48.16
C SER A 399 14.78 20.71 48.68
N THR A 400 15.86 21.09 49.36
CA THR A 400 16.73 20.15 50.08
C THR A 400 16.02 19.43 51.22
N ALA A 401 14.88 19.97 51.70
CA ALA A 401 13.99 19.31 52.65
C ALA A 401 13.02 18.30 52.00
N GLY A 402 13.08 18.10 50.67
CA GLY A 402 12.35 17.06 49.94
C GLY A 402 12.89 15.66 50.19
N ASN A 403 12.03 14.65 50.15
CA ASN A 403 12.49 13.26 50.21
C ASN A 403 13.26 12.94 48.94
N ILE A 404 14.36 12.20 49.07
CA ILE A 404 15.09 11.68 47.92
C ILE A 404 14.29 10.49 47.38
N ILE A 405 13.82 10.61 46.15
CA ILE A 405 12.98 9.61 45.46
C ILE A 405 13.70 8.98 44.25
N GLY A 406 14.94 9.37 44.02
CA GLY A 406 15.75 8.81 42.95
C GLY A 406 17.10 9.48 42.84
N LEU A 407 17.92 8.97 41.94
CA LEU A 407 19.25 9.46 41.64
C LEU A 407 19.41 9.66 40.12
N LYS A 408 20.27 10.59 39.76
CA LYS A 408 20.85 10.72 38.42
C LYS A 408 22.36 10.74 38.54
N HIS A 409 23.05 10.29 37.51
CA HIS A 409 24.50 10.17 37.48
C HIS A 409 25.10 11.10 36.45
N ARG A 410 26.40 11.37 36.57
CA ARG A 410 27.13 12.18 35.58
C ARG A 410 26.87 11.64 34.18
N TYR A 411 26.64 12.54 33.23
CA TYR A 411 26.30 12.27 31.84
C TYR A 411 24.87 11.77 31.57
N ASP A 412 24.07 11.50 32.60
CA ASP A 412 22.64 11.31 32.41
C ASP A 412 22.05 12.56 31.76
N LYS A 413 21.15 12.36 30.80
CA LYS A 413 20.44 13.45 30.14
C LYS A 413 19.01 13.55 30.65
N VAL A 414 18.53 14.78 30.79
CA VAL A 414 17.17 15.10 31.23
C VAL A 414 16.59 16.26 30.43
N ASN A 415 15.26 16.28 30.31
CA ASN A 415 14.51 17.46 29.88
C ASN A 415 13.99 18.22 31.11
N ILE A 416 13.92 19.54 30.99
CA ILE A 416 13.45 20.44 32.05
C ILE A 416 12.07 20.97 31.65
N TYR A 417 11.05 20.65 32.45
CA TYR A 417 9.65 21.03 32.21
C TYR A 417 9.25 22.32 32.93
N SER A 418 9.97 22.67 33.99
CA SER A 418 9.81 23.94 34.70
C SER A 418 11.08 24.25 35.49
N LEU A 419 11.43 25.52 35.61
CA LEU A 419 12.54 26.02 36.43
C LEU A 419 12.00 27.04 37.43
N GLN A 420 12.30 26.85 38.72
CA GLN A 420 11.95 27.81 39.77
C GLN A 420 13.00 27.77 40.89
N ASN A 421 13.51 28.93 41.30
CA ASN A 421 14.47 29.07 42.40
C ASN A 421 15.63 28.05 42.34
N ASN A 422 16.22 27.87 41.15
CA ASN A 422 17.31 26.93 40.89
C ASN A 422 16.95 25.43 41.03
N TRP A 423 15.66 25.09 41.09
CA TRP A 423 15.13 23.73 41.02
C TRP A 423 14.41 23.50 39.70
N VAL A 424 14.64 22.33 39.10
CA VAL A 424 14.02 21.94 37.84
C VAL A 424 13.14 20.71 38.01
N LYS A 425 11.98 20.74 37.37
CA LYS A 425 11.12 19.56 37.25
C LYS A 425 11.53 18.77 36.01
N ILE A 426 11.90 17.51 36.20
CA ILE A 426 12.43 16.64 35.14
C ILE A 426 11.44 15.56 34.68
N SER A 427 10.19 15.64 35.13
CA SER A 427 9.09 14.79 34.68
C SER A 427 7.84 15.64 34.43
N PRO A 428 7.11 15.41 33.34
CA PRO A 428 5.87 16.13 33.07
C PRO A 428 4.73 15.67 33.99
N ALA A 429 4.71 14.39 34.36
CA ALA A 429 3.63 13.76 35.11
C ALA A 429 3.93 13.66 36.61
N GLU A 430 5.17 13.35 36.97
CA GLU A 430 5.57 13.11 38.35
C GLU A 430 6.28 14.32 38.95
N ASN A 431 6.18 14.48 40.26
CA ASN A 431 6.94 15.51 40.99
C ASN A 431 8.37 15.03 41.22
N LYS A 432 9.17 15.04 40.16
CA LYS A 432 10.61 14.72 40.19
C LYS A 432 11.42 16.00 39.98
N TRP A 433 12.12 16.41 41.02
CA TRP A 433 12.88 17.66 41.08
C TRP A 433 14.36 17.43 41.31
N CYS A 434 15.23 18.18 40.64
CA CYS A 434 16.66 18.22 40.97
C CYS A 434 17.19 19.66 40.88
N SER A 435 18.40 19.88 41.39
CA SER A 435 19.04 21.20 41.36
C SER A 435 19.60 21.51 39.96
N TYR A 436 19.23 22.67 39.44
CA TYR A 436 19.66 23.15 38.12
C TYR A 436 21.17 23.40 38.05
N SER A 437 21.82 23.75 39.18
CA SER A 437 23.27 23.97 39.24
C SER A 437 24.11 22.75 38.83
N TYR A 438 23.51 21.56 38.81
CA TYR A 438 24.18 20.33 38.42
C TYR A 438 23.77 19.86 37.02
N LEU A 439 23.15 20.73 36.23
CA LEU A 439 22.78 20.47 34.85
C LEU A 439 23.52 21.43 33.92
N ARG A 440 23.97 20.91 32.78
CA ARG A 440 24.51 21.69 31.67
C ARG A 440 23.55 21.60 30.48
N SER A 441 22.85 22.69 30.21
CA SER A 441 21.94 22.80 29.07
C SER A 441 22.70 22.95 27.75
N HIS A 442 22.13 22.40 26.69
CA HIS A 442 22.54 22.72 25.32
C HIS A 442 22.28 24.20 25.03
N LYS A 443 23.12 24.80 24.20
CA LYS A 443 22.98 26.21 23.80
C LYS A 443 22.27 26.31 22.46
N GLY A 444 21.57 27.42 22.25
CA GLY A 444 21.06 27.80 20.94
C GLY A 444 21.21 29.30 20.72
N HIS A 445 21.25 29.73 19.47
CA HIS A 445 21.49 31.11 19.07
C HIS A 445 20.35 31.64 18.19
N VAL A 446 19.90 32.87 18.44
CA VAL A 446 18.86 33.49 17.63
C VAL A 446 19.37 33.82 16.23
N VAL A 447 18.71 33.28 15.21
CA VAL A 447 19.02 33.45 13.78
C VAL A 447 17.79 33.94 13.01
N ASN A 448 18.01 34.44 11.79
CA ASN A 448 16.96 34.77 10.81
C ASN A 448 15.94 35.86 11.22
N CYS A 449 16.11 36.52 12.36
CA CYS A 449 15.31 37.67 12.78
C CYS A 449 16.12 38.65 13.65
N SER A 450 15.73 39.92 13.68
CA SER A 450 16.31 40.95 14.56
C SER A 450 15.71 40.94 15.96
N LYS A 451 14.41 40.60 16.06
CA LYS A 451 13.66 40.44 17.31
C LYS A 451 12.86 39.14 17.25
N LEU A 452 12.95 38.31 18.29
CA LEU A 452 12.23 37.06 18.44
C LEU A 452 11.38 37.10 19.71
N ASN A 453 10.07 36.92 19.57
CA ASN A 453 9.17 36.89 20.71
C ASN A 453 9.32 35.56 21.46
N CYS A 454 9.66 35.65 22.74
CA CYS A 454 9.54 34.54 23.68
C CYS A 454 8.17 34.64 24.37
N ARG A 455 7.45 33.52 24.45
CA ARG A 455 6.05 33.48 24.89
C ARG A 455 5.87 32.64 26.15
N ASN A 456 4.82 32.92 26.92
CA ASN A 456 4.49 32.14 28.13
C ASN A 456 4.01 30.71 27.80
N THR A 457 3.39 30.51 26.63
CA THR A 457 3.04 29.21 26.07
C THR A 457 3.38 29.20 24.57
N PRO A 458 3.62 28.03 23.95
CA PRO A 458 3.90 27.94 22.52
C PRO A 458 2.81 28.54 21.64
N VAL A 459 3.20 29.01 20.45
CA VAL A 459 2.33 29.44 19.34
C VAL A 459 1.50 30.70 19.61
N SER A 460 0.59 30.66 20.59
CA SER A 460 -0.44 31.69 20.83
C SER A 460 -0.32 32.40 22.18
N GLY A 461 0.63 32.02 23.03
CA GLY A 461 0.80 32.63 24.35
C GLY A 461 1.23 34.10 24.29
N ASP A 462 0.90 34.86 25.33
CA ASP A 462 1.35 36.24 25.47
C ASP A 462 2.89 36.33 25.44
N ILE A 463 3.39 37.45 24.92
CA ILE A 463 4.82 37.72 24.87
C ILE A 463 5.31 37.93 26.31
N SER A 464 6.27 37.10 26.70
CA SER A 464 6.95 37.15 28.00
C SER A 464 8.13 38.12 27.95
N PHE A 465 9.00 37.93 26.97
CA PHE A 465 10.16 38.79 26.69
C PHE A 465 10.60 38.65 25.23
N ILE A 466 11.57 39.47 24.82
CA ILE A 466 12.08 39.48 23.45
C ILE A 466 13.56 39.14 23.45
N LEU A 467 13.97 38.27 22.55
CA LEU A 467 15.37 38.00 22.24
C LEU A 467 15.81 38.81 21.03
N SER A 468 17.05 39.27 21.03
CA SER A 468 17.70 39.90 19.88
C SER A 468 18.48 38.89 19.06
N ARG A 469 18.76 39.23 17.80
CA ARG A 469 19.67 38.45 16.93
C ARG A 469 20.97 38.11 17.67
N TYR A 470 21.45 36.88 17.52
CA TYR A 470 22.66 36.34 18.15
C TYR A 470 22.60 36.16 19.68
N ASN A 471 21.48 36.44 20.34
CA ASN A 471 21.34 36.05 21.73
C ASN A 471 21.48 34.53 21.86
N THR A 472 22.26 34.12 22.87
CA THR A 472 22.48 32.71 23.21
C THR A 472 21.54 32.32 24.35
N VAL A 473 20.80 31.24 24.18
CA VAL A 473 19.83 30.72 25.14
C VAL A 473 20.20 29.31 25.59
N ASN A 474 19.73 28.91 26.78
CA ASN A 474 19.75 27.53 27.22
C ASN A 474 18.50 26.80 26.71
N ILE A 475 18.67 25.69 26.00
CA ILE A 475 17.55 24.85 25.59
C ILE A 475 17.21 23.91 26.75
N LEU A 476 16.07 24.16 27.38
CA LEU A 476 15.60 23.37 28.53
C LEU A 476 14.87 22.10 28.08
N ARG A 477 14.05 22.23 27.04
CA ARG A 477 13.30 21.14 26.41
C ARG A 477 12.82 21.62 25.05
N GLN A 478 12.68 20.73 24.09
CA GLN A 478 11.84 21.01 22.92
C GLN A 478 10.41 20.56 23.23
N ASP A 479 9.47 21.51 23.20
CA ASP A 479 8.08 21.14 23.28
C ASP A 479 7.73 20.23 22.13
N ALA A 480 7.21 19.10 22.56
CA ALA A 480 7.02 17.94 21.77
C ALA A 480 5.97 18.24 20.67
N VAL A 481 4.86 18.89 21.01
CA VAL A 481 3.75 19.09 20.09
C VAL A 481 4.00 20.26 19.14
N SER A 482 4.48 21.39 19.67
CA SER A 482 4.65 22.62 18.90
C SER A 482 6.00 22.73 18.18
N LEU A 483 6.99 21.90 18.55
CA LEU A 483 8.39 22.02 18.18
C LEU A 483 9.09 23.30 18.70
N TRP A 484 8.42 24.12 19.51
CA TRP A 484 9.02 25.30 20.13
C TRP A 484 10.00 24.86 21.22
N TYR A 485 11.13 25.54 21.34
CA TYR A 485 12.00 25.34 22.48
C TYR A 485 11.42 26.05 23.70
N TYR A 486 11.30 25.32 24.80
CA TYR A 486 11.29 25.93 26.13
C TYR A 486 12.74 26.26 26.49
N ILE A 487 13.00 27.53 26.75
CA ILE A 487 14.35 28.06 26.93
C ILE A 487 14.49 28.82 28.23
N GLU A 488 15.73 28.99 28.66
CA GLU A 488 16.12 29.94 29.71
C GLU A 488 17.10 30.98 29.14
N PHE A 489 16.86 32.24 29.49
CA PHE A 489 17.69 33.37 29.13
C PHE A 489 17.69 34.40 30.27
N ASN A 490 18.86 34.68 30.84
CA ASN A 490 19.07 35.66 31.92
C ASN A 490 18.10 35.51 33.11
N GLY A 491 17.82 34.28 33.52
CA GLY A 491 16.91 33.95 34.63
C GLY A 491 15.43 33.89 34.25
N HIS A 492 15.08 34.21 33.00
CA HIS A 492 13.71 34.13 32.51
C HIS A 492 13.51 32.87 31.67
N THR A 493 12.33 32.26 31.77
CA THR A 493 11.95 31.12 30.95
C THR A 493 10.76 31.42 30.07
N GLY A 494 10.71 30.78 28.91
CA GLY A 494 9.58 30.89 28.00
C GLY A 494 9.79 30.05 26.76
N TYR A 495 8.86 30.15 25.81
CA TYR A 495 8.83 29.38 24.60
C TYR A 495 9.23 30.22 23.39
N VAL A 496 10.10 29.68 22.54
CA VAL A 496 10.50 30.29 21.26
C VAL A 496 10.37 29.28 20.12
N SER A 497 10.01 29.74 18.93
CA SER A 497 9.96 28.87 17.75
C SER A 497 11.37 28.41 17.36
N ASN A 498 11.56 27.09 17.20
CA ASN A 498 12.84 26.50 16.81
C ASN A 498 13.36 26.99 15.45
N LYS A 499 12.48 27.47 14.55
CA LYS A 499 12.85 28.06 13.24
C LYS A 499 13.85 29.21 13.35
N TYR A 500 13.85 29.90 14.49
CA TYR A 500 14.69 31.07 14.73
C TYR A 500 15.83 30.78 15.69
N ILE A 501 16.10 29.52 16.02
CA ILE A 501 17.17 29.10 16.91
C ILE A 501 18.07 28.11 16.16
N SER A 502 19.33 28.48 15.95
CA SER A 502 20.38 27.53 15.56
C SER A 502 20.92 26.87 16.81
N LEU A 503 21.15 25.56 16.75
CA LEU A 503 21.84 24.82 17.80
C LEU A 503 23.36 24.97 17.64
#